data_AF-A0A7I7TYW5-F1
#
_entry.id   AF-A0A7I7TYW5-F1
#
_cell.length_a   1.000
_cell.length_b   1.000
_cell.length_c   1.000
_cell.angle_alpha   90.00
_cell.angle_beta   90.00
_cell.angle_gamma   90.00
#
_symmetry.space_group_name_H-M   'P 1'
#
loop_
_entity.id
_entity.type
_entity.pdbx_description
1 polymer ?
#
loop_
_entity_poly.entity_id
_entity_poly.type
_entity_poly.pdbx_seq_one_letter_code
_entity_poly.pdbx_strand_id
1 'polypeptide(L)'
;MSKVVERGVARCPRCVAVADYIFVEMSDHGPRGLRYEVRCRKCGERYSEDSRAVANLPAVVEMTLHWPPDCEPVPARDWRNEVREKWSVAAERGKTEFDALGKQAHAAIELTRELTRAWLDERRAARLDQTGGYAGGG
;
A
#
# COMPACT_ATOMS: atom_id res chain seq x y z
N MET A 1 28.04 29.98 33.22
CA MET A 1 28.14 28.55 33.62
C MET A 1 26.79 27.85 33.46
N SER A 2 26.68 26.92 32.53
CA SER A 2 25.46 26.14 32.29
C SER A 2 25.43 24.85 33.12
N LYS A 3 24.32 24.54 33.78
CA LYS A 3 24.16 23.33 34.61
C LYS A 3 23.07 22.43 34.05
N VAL A 4 23.36 21.15 33.81
CA VAL A 4 22.33 20.18 33.45
C VAL A 4 21.51 19.87 34.71
N VAL A 5 20.21 20.13 34.65
CA VAL A 5 19.29 19.93 35.78
C VAL A 5 18.43 18.67 35.64
N GLU A 6 18.20 18.21 34.41
CA GLU A 6 17.44 16.99 34.13
C GLU A 6 17.97 16.31 32.86
N ARG A 7 17.81 14.99 32.80
CA ARG A 7 18.09 14.15 31.64
C ARG A 7 17.00 13.09 31.50
N GLY A 8 16.66 12.74 30.28
CA GLY A 8 15.71 11.66 30.03
C GLY A 8 15.69 11.25 28.56
N VAL A 9 14.58 10.61 28.19
CA VAL A 9 14.38 10.05 26.85
C VAL A 9 13.16 10.69 26.19
N ALA A 10 13.31 11.11 24.94
CA ALA A 10 12.25 11.70 24.12
C ALA A 10 12.27 11.12 22.70
N ARG A 11 11.30 11.55 21.87
CA ARG A 11 11.29 11.25 20.44
C ARG A 11 12.00 12.36 19.66
N CYS A 12 12.88 11.98 18.73
CA CYS A 12 13.49 12.92 17.82
C CYS A 12 12.41 13.61 16.95
N PRO A 13 12.33 14.95 16.93
CA PRO A 13 11.34 15.65 16.11
C PRO A 13 11.44 15.37 14.61
N ARG A 14 12.63 14.97 14.13
CA ARG A 14 12.89 14.70 12.72
C ARG A 14 12.58 13.26 12.29
N CYS A 15 13.07 12.26 13.02
CA CYS A 15 12.98 10.86 12.60
C CYS A 15 12.22 9.95 13.58
N VAL A 16 11.67 10.51 14.66
CA VAL A 16 10.84 9.81 15.67
C VAL A 16 11.56 8.65 16.39
N ALA A 17 12.87 8.53 16.18
CA ALA A 17 13.68 7.59 16.93
C ALA A 17 13.77 8.02 18.40
N VAL A 18 14.01 7.05 19.27
CA VAL A 18 14.33 7.31 20.67
C VAL A 18 15.63 8.12 20.72
N ALA A 19 15.61 9.24 21.45
CA ALA A 19 16.72 10.17 21.57
C ALA A 19 16.85 10.64 23.03
N ASP A 20 18.06 11.05 23.41
CA ASP A 20 18.32 11.62 24.73
C ASP A 20 17.87 13.08 24.74
N TYR A 21 17.18 13.51 25.80
CA TYR A 21 16.96 14.93 26.07
C TYR A 21 17.67 15.38 27.35
N ILE A 22 17.97 16.68 27.43
CA ILE A 22 18.50 17.33 28.63
C ILE A 22 17.81 18.67 28.85
N PHE A 23 17.64 19.05 30.12
CA PHE A 23 17.36 20.43 30.48
C PHE A 23 18.61 21.06 31.10
N VAL A 24 18.96 22.25 30.64
CA VAL A 24 20.15 22.99 31.03
C VAL A 24 19.76 24.35 31.57
N GLU A 25 20.02 24.59 32.85
CA GLU A 25 19.90 25.91 33.44
C GLU A 25 21.02 26.81 32.90
N MET A 26 20.64 27.97 32.37
CA MET A 26 21.54 28.92 31.72
C MET A 26 21.71 30.17 32.58
N SER A 27 22.93 30.35 33.10
CA SER A 27 23.29 31.51 33.94
C SER A 27 23.27 32.85 33.21
N ASP A 28 23.41 32.83 31.88
CA ASP A 28 23.71 34.04 31.09
C ASP A 28 22.44 34.78 30.65
N HIS A 29 21.27 34.30 31.07
CA HIS A 29 19.95 34.82 30.67
C HIS A 29 19.11 35.31 31.85
N GLY A 30 19.78 35.60 32.98
CA GLY A 30 19.14 35.97 34.23
C GLY A 30 18.65 34.76 35.02
N PRO A 31 18.15 34.97 36.25
CA PRO A 31 17.57 33.89 37.04
C PRO A 31 16.39 33.29 36.28
N ARG A 32 16.38 31.95 36.08
CA ARG A 32 15.31 31.14 35.46
C ARG A 32 15.36 30.97 33.92
N GLY A 33 16.52 31.10 33.28
CA GLY A 33 16.71 30.62 31.91
C GLY A 33 16.91 29.11 31.86
N LEU A 34 16.10 28.38 31.07
CA LEU A 34 16.18 26.93 30.89
C LEU A 34 16.26 26.59 29.40
N ARG A 35 17.22 25.78 28.99
CA ARG A 35 17.33 25.23 27.64
C ARG A 35 16.95 23.76 27.64
N TYR A 36 15.95 23.40 26.85
CA TYR A 36 15.66 22.02 26.49
C TYR A 36 16.49 21.63 25.25
N GLU A 37 17.22 20.52 25.27
CA GLU A 37 17.89 19.98 24.09
C GLU A 37 17.56 18.51 23.86
N VAL A 38 17.33 18.11 22.61
CA VAL A 38 17.22 16.71 22.18
C VAL A 38 18.34 16.38 21.21
N ARG A 39 19.07 15.29 21.46
CA ARG A 39 20.19 14.84 20.62
C ARG A 39 19.90 13.46 20.06
N CYS A 40 19.61 13.39 18.76
CA CYS A 40 19.36 12.12 18.10
C CYS A 40 20.65 11.50 17.56
N ARG A 41 21.02 10.32 18.07
CA ARG A 41 22.17 9.56 17.55
C ARG A 41 21.87 8.82 16.24
N LYS A 42 20.60 8.63 15.89
CA LYS A 42 20.20 7.93 14.67
C LYS A 42 20.34 8.81 13.43
N CYS A 43 19.76 10.01 13.45
CA CYS A 43 19.78 10.92 12.30
C CYS A 43 20.72 12.11 12.47
N GLY A 44 21.35 12.28 13.63
CA GLY A 44 22.26 13.40 13.93
C GLY A 44 21.57 14.71 14.29
N GLU A 45 20.23 14.77 14.25
CA GLU A 45 19.48 15.99 14.55
C GLU A 45 19.69 16.46 15.99
N ARG A 46 19.86 17.77 16.16
CA ARG A 46 19.90 18.44 17.47
C ARG A 46 18.85 19.53 17.52
N TYR A 47 17.80 19.26 18.28
CA TYR A 47 16.78 20.26 18.58
C TYR A 47 17.14 20.97 19.89
N SER A 48 16.91 22.28 19.97
CA SER A 48 17.04 23.04 21.21
C SER A 48 16.02 24.16 21.30
N GLU A 49 15.47 24.36 22.49
CA GLU A 49 14.49 25.41 22.77
C GLU A 49 14.87 26.13 24.08
N ASP A 50 14.89 27.46 24.03
CA ASP A 50 15.20 28.31 25.18
C ASP A 50 13.91 28.83 25.80
N SER A 51 13.64 28.40 27.03
CA SER A 51 12.55 28.90 27.85
C SER A 51 13.08 29.91 28.87
N ARG A 52 12.37 31.01 29.08
CA ARG A 52 12.65 31.97 30.14
C ARG A 52 11.36 32.26 30.89
N ALA A 53 11.45 32.28 32.22
CA ALA A 53 10.33 32.77 33.01
C ALA A 53 10.14 34.28 32.73
N VAL A 54 9.03 34.65 32.12
CA VAL A 54 8.65 36.06 31.96
C VAL A 54 8.02 36.52 33.26
N ALA A 55 8.66 37.45 33.97
CA ALA A 55 8.05 38.12 35.10
C ALA A 55 6.93 39.04 34.61
N ASN A 56 5.79 39.04 35.29
CA ASN A 56 4.61 39.86 34.96
C ASN A 56 3.88 39.48 33.67
N LEU A 57 3.64 38.17 33.44
CA LEU A 57 2.55 37.81 32.55
C LEU A 57 1.24 38.38 33.13
N PRO A 58 0.41 39.09 32.33
CA PRO A 58 -0.92 39.48 32.80
C PRO A 58 -1.63 38.23 33.28
N ALA A 59 -2.42 38.34 34.34
CA ALA A 59 -3.20 37.23 34.90
C ALA A 59 -3.79 36.42 33.76
N VAL A 60 -3.35 35.17 33.65
CA VAL A 60 -3.74 34.25 32.58
C VAL A 60 -5.25 34.30 32.51
N VAL A 61 -5.80 34.86 31.42
CA VAL A 61 -7.20 34.63 31.10
C VAL A 61 -7.26 33.12 30.96
N GLU A 62 -7.92 32.47 31.91
CA GLU A 62 -8.17 31.04 31.90
C GLU A 62 -9.03 30.77 30.65
N MET A 63 -8.34 30.64 29.53
CA MET A 63 -8.94 30.33 28.26
C MET A 63 -9.26 28.86 28.40
N THR A 64 -10.49 28.55 28.80
CA THR A 64 -10.99 27.19 28.93
C THR A 64 -10.70 26.47 27.62
N LEU A 65 -9.63 25.67 27.63
CA LEU A 65 -9.30 24.81 26.50
C LEU A 65 -10.41 23.78 26.41
N HIS A 66 -11.35 24.01 25.50
CA HIS A 66 -12.39 23.03 25.19
C HIS A 66 -11.72 21.89 24.41
N TRP A 67 -11.30 20.86 25.14
CA TRP A 67 -10.89 19.61 24.52
C TRP A 67 -12.09 19.02 23.75
N PRO A 68 -11.90 18.54 22.51
CA PRO A 68 -12.93 17.78 21.82
C PRO A 68 -13.40 16.63 22.72
N PRO A 69 -14.69 16.29 22.75
CA PRO A 69 -15.14 15.11 23.48
C PRO A 69 -14.41 13.88 22.95
N ASP A 70 -14.06 12.96 23.85
CA ASP A 70 -13.46 11.69 23.48
C ASP A 70 -14.39 10.98 22.50
N CYS A 71 -13.89 10.69 21.30
CA CYS A 71 -14.63 9.90 20.33
C CYS A 71 -14.65 8.44 20.79
N GLU A 72 -15.81 7.79 20.74
CA GLU A 72 -15.86 6.34 20.95
C GLU A 72 -14.96 5.62 19.93
N PRO A 73 -14.25 4.55 20.36
CA PRO A 73 -13.40 3.80 19.47
C PRO A 73 -14.25 3.21 18.33
N VAL A 74 -13.85 3.49 17.09
CA VAL A 74 -14.46 2.87 15.91
C VAL A 74 -14.37 1.34 16.06
N PRO A 75 -15.47 0.60 15.93
CA PRO A 75 -15.44 -0.85 16.05
C PRO A 75 -14.47 -1.45 15.03
N ALA A 76 -13.79 -2.52 15.43
CA ALA A 76 -12.79 -3.17 14.59
C ALA A 76 -13.42 -3.63 13.28
N ARG A 77 -12.89 -3.10 12.16
CA ARG A 77 -13.36 -3.44 10.82
C ARG A 77 -12.97 -4.87 10.46
N ASP A 78 -13.93 -5.66 9.99
CA ASP A 78 -13.69 -7.03 9.55
C ASP A 78 -13.18 -7.09 8.10
N TRP A 79 -11.90 -6.75 7.95
CA TRP A 79 -11.21 -6.75 6.65
C TRP A 79 -11.26 -8.11 5.94
N ARG A 80 -11.30 -9.22 6.68
CA ARG A 80 -11.27 -10.56 6.08
C ARG A 80 -12.55 -10.82 5.32
N ASN A 81 -13.69 -10.50 5.91
CA ASN A 81 -14.98 -10.70 5.27
C ASN A 81 -15.19 -9.72 4.11
N GLU A 82 -14.83 -8.45 4.28
CA GLU A 82 -14.95 -7.46 3.19
C GLU A 82 -14.10 -7.80 1.97
N VAL A 83 -12.87 -8.29 2.18
CA VAL A 83 -12.02 -8.75 1.08
C VAL A 83 -12.63 -9.99 0.46
N ARG A 84 -13.05 -10.99 1.25
CA ARG A 84 -13.65 -12.22 0.73
C ARG A 84 -14.85 -11.96 -0.16
N GLU A 85 -15.76 -11.06 0.24
CA GLU A 85 -16.93 -10.69 -0.55
C GLU A 85 -16.56 -10.02 -1.88
N LYS A 86 -15.58 -9.12 -1.88
CA LYS A 86 -15.11 -8.49 -3.12
C LYS A 86 -14.48 -9.51 -4.07
N TRP A 87 -13.73 -10.45 -3.53
CA TRP A 87 -13.09 -11.51 -4.32
C TRP A 87 -14.09 -12.52 -4.86
N SER A 88 -15.15 -12.87 -4.11
CA SER A 88 -16.19 -13.78 -4.62
C SER A 88 -16.94 -13.18 -5.81
N VAL A 89 -17.27 -11.88 -5.77
CA VAL A 89 -17.90 -11.18 -6.90
C VAL A 89 -16.99 -11.16 -8.13
N ALA A 90 -15.69 -10.93 -7.95
CA ALA A 90 -14.72 -10.97 -9.05
C ALA A 90 -14.55 -12.38 -9.63
N ALA A 91 -14.52 -13.41 -8.77
CA ALA A 91 -14.40 -14.81 -9.18
C ALA A 91 -15.61 -15.28 -10.00
N GLU A 92 -16.83 -14.93 -9.58
CA GLU A 92 -18.04 -15.29 -10.34
C GLU A 92 -18.07 -14.62 -11.71
N ARG A 93 -17.70 -13.33 -11.81
CA ARG A 93 -17.57 -12.66 -13.11
C ARG A 93 -16.54 -13.33 -14.00
N GLY A 94 -15.34 -13.60 -13.47
CA GLY A 94 -14.28 -14.27 -14.22
C GLY A 94 -14.70 -15.65 -14.73
N LYS A 95 -15.39 -16.44 -13.90
CA LYS A 95 -15.90 -17.76 -14.31
C LYS A 95 -16.82 -17.68 -15.52
N THR A 96 -17.75 -16.72 -15.55
CA THR A 96 -18.67 -16.56 -16.69
C THR A 96 -17.95 -16.17 -17.98
N GLU A 97 -16.91 -15.35 -17.89
CA GLU A 97 -16.09 -14.96 -19.04
C GLU A 97 -15.24 -16.12 -19.55
N PHE A 98 -14.61 -16.89 -18.66
CA PHE A 98 -13.85 -18.09 -19.03
C PHE A 98 -14.73 -19.18 -19.64
N ASP A 99 -15.93 -19.40 -19.11
CA ASP A 99 -16.88 -20.36 -19.69
C ASP A 99 -17.33 -19.94 -21.09
N ALA A 100 -17.53 -18.65 -21.33
CA ALA A 100 -17.88 -18.12 -22.66
C ALA A 100 -16.73 -18.30 -23.66
N LEU A 101 -15.49 -17.96 -23.26
CA LEU A 101 -14.30 -18.18 -24.06
C LEU A 101 -14.04 -19.66 -24.35
N GLY A 102 -14.27 -20.53 -23.37
CA GLY A 102 -14.14 -21.98 -23.52
C GLY A 102 -15.10 -22.54 -24.57
N LYS A 103 -16.36 -22.09 -24.57
CA LYS A 103 -17.35 -22.47 -25.60
C LYS A 103 -16.94 -21.99 -26.99
N GLN A 104 -16.45 -20.75 -27.10
CA GLN A 104 -15.97 -20.21 -28.37
C GLN A 104 -14.74 -20.97 -28.90
N ALA A 105 -13.77 -21.27 -28.05
CA ALA A 105 -12.59 -22.04 -28.41
C ALA A 105 -12.96 -23.45 -28.87
N HIS A 106 -13.87 -24.13 -28.16
CA HIS A 106 -14.35 -25.46 -28.55
C HIS A 106 -15.05 -25.43 -29.93
N ALA A 107 -15.88 -24.41 -30.18
CA ALA A 107 -16.55 -24.26 -31.48
C ALA A 107 -15.53 -24.05 -32.62
N ALA A 108 -14.49 -23.25 -32.40
CA ALA A 108 -13.42 -23.04 -33.37
C ALA A 108 -12.61 -24.32 -33.64
N ILE A 109 -12.35 -25.12 -32.61
CA ILE A 109 -11.66 -26.41 -32.75
C ILE A 109 -12.49 -27.40 -33.58
N GLU A 110 -13.79 -27.49 -33.36
CA GLU A 110 -14.64 -28.39 -34.16
C GLU A 110 -14.76 -27.92 -35.62
N LEU A 111 -14.92 -26.61 -35.85
CA LEU A 111 -14.94 -26.06 -37.21
C LEU A 111 -13.64 -26.36 -37.97
N THR A 112 -12.48 -26.12 -37.33
CA THR A 112 -11.19 -26.39 -37.97
C THR A 112 -10.98 -27.88 -38.24
N ARG A 113 -11.47 -28.76 -37.37
CA ARG A 113 -11.46 -30.21 -37.57
C ARG A 113 -12.31 -30.63 -38.76
N GLU A 114 -13.50 -30.07 -38.92
CA GLU A 114 -14.39 -30.35 -40.06
C GLU A 114 -13.78 -29.88 -41.38
N LEU A 115 -13.26 -28.64 -41.43
CA LEU A 115 -12.57 -28.12 -42.60
C LEU A 115 -11.35 -28.97 -42.99
N THR A 116 -10.58 -29.42 -41.99
CA THR A 116 -9.42 -30.29 -42.24
C THR A 116 -9.83 -31.63 -42.84
N ARG A 117 -10.94 -32.23 -42.36
CA ARG A 117 -11.48 -33.46 -42.92
C ARG A 117 -11.95 -33.28 -44.35
N ALA A 118 -12.74 -32.24 -44.62
CA ALA A 118 -13.24 -31.94 -45.96
C ALA A 118 -12.09 -31.78 -46.96
N TRP A 119 -11.07 -31.00 -46.58
CA TRP A 119 -9.87 -30.82 -47.40
C TRP A 119 -9.09 -32.12 -47.65
N LEU A 120 -8.99 -33.00 -46.64
CA LEU A 120 -8.34 -34.30 -46.80
C LEU A 120 -9.13 -35.23 -47.73
N ASP A 121 -10.45 -35.16 -47.71
CA ASP A 121 -11.32 -35.97 -48.56
C ASP A 121 -11.27 -35.50 -50.01
N GLU A 122 -11.29 -34.19 -50.26
CA GLU A 122 -11.04 -33.60 -51.59
C GLU A 122 -9.69 -34.06 -52.16
N ARG A 123 -8.62 -34.02 -51.36
CA ARG A 123 -7.28 -34.50 -51.78
C ARG A 123 -7.20 -36.00 -52.00
N ARG A 124 -8.08 -36.79 -51.38
CA ARG A 124 -8.15 -38.24 -51.64
C ARG A 124 -8.92 -38.52 -52.92
N ALA A 125 -10.04 -37.84 -53.15
CA ALA A 125 -10.80 -37.93 -54.39
C ALA A 125 -9.95 -37.56 -55.61
N ALA A 126 -9.24 -36.42 -55.56
CA ALA A 126 -8.37 -35.96 -56.64
C ALA A 126 -7.22 -36.93 -56.98
N ARG A 127 -6.74 -37.72 -56.00
CA ARG A 127 -5.71 -38.74 -56.23
C ARG A 127 -6.25 -39.99 -56.89
N LEU A 128 -7.46 -40.41 -56.54
CA LEU A 128 -8.11 -41.58 -57.16
C LEU A 128 -8.41 -41.33 -58.64
N ASP A 129 -8.87 -40.12 -58.99
CA ASP A 129 -9.11 -39.72 -60.39
C ASP A 129 -7.83 -39.74 -61.24
N GLN A 130 -6.66 -39.39 -60.68
CA GLN A 130 -5.38 -39.44 -61.39
C GLN A 130 -4.90 -40.88 -61.67
N THR A 131 -5.26 -41.85 -60.82
CA THR A 131 -4.88 -43.26 -60.99
C THR A 131 -5.83 -44.05 -61.90
N GLY A 132 -7.03 -43.52 -62.19
CA GLY A 132 -8.01 -44.16 -63.08
C GLY A 132 -7.81 -43.92 -64.58
N GLY A 133 -6.83 -43.08 -64.97
CA GLY A 133 -6.64 -42.64 -66.35
C GLY A 133 -5.72 -43.49 -67.24
N TYR A 134 -5.08 -44.54 -66.73
CA TYR A 134 -4.22 -45.42 -67.53
C TYR A 134 -4.94 -46.74 -67.87
N ALA A 135 -5.58 -46.76 -69.03
CA ALA A 135 -5.93 -47.95 -69.79
C ALA A 135 -5.94 -47.60 -71.30
N GLY A 136 -4.80 -47.11 -71.80
CA GLY A 136 -4.41 -47.34 -73.20
C GLY A 136 -3.74 -48.72 -73.25
N GLY A 137 -4.09 -49.63 -74.16
CA GLY A 137 -4.12 -49.44 -75.60
C GLY A 137 -2.85 -50.07 -76.17
N GLY A 138 -2.98 -51.29 -76.71
CA GLY A 138 -1.89 -52.10 -77.25
C GLY A 138 -2.30 -53.55 -77.38
#